data_AF-A0A1B6FXX5-F1
#
_entry.id   AF-A0A1B6FXX5-F1
#
_cell.length_a   1.000
_cell.length_b   1.000
_cell.length_c   1.000
_cell.angle_alpha   90.00
_cell.angle_beta   90.00
_cell.angle_gamma   90.00
#
_symmetry.space_group_name_H-M   'P 1'
#
loop_
_entity.id
_entity.type
_entity.pdbx_description
1 polymer ?
#
loop_
_entity_poly.entity_id
_entity_poly.type
_entity_poly.pdbx_seq_one_letter_code
_entity_poly.pdbx_strand_id
1 'polypeptide(L)'
;LLHHGQIVPMIKALATWEISKVTDANTIFRGNTLVSKMMDEVMRLAGLHYLHETLRPALEQVFLERKPCEIDPTRVKDPAVIQTNMENLKDYVQRIFQAITSSALHCPTLMCQMFHDLRQLATSYFPDNREVRYSVVSGFIFLRFFAPAILGPRLFDLTT
;
A
#
# COMPACT_ATOMS: atom_id res chain seq x y z
N LEU A 1 -2.99 17.89 16.12
CA LEU A 1 -1.85 17.52 15.25
C LEU A 1 -2.20 17.60 13.76
N LEU A 2 -3.25 16.93 13.26
CA LEU A 2 -3.75 17.14 11.88
C LEU A 2 -4.21 18.59 11.66
N HIS A 3 -4.93 19.15 12.62
CA HIS A 3 -5.49 20.52 12.60
C HIS A 3 -4.47 21.67 12.59
N HIS A 4 -3.17 21.42 12.82
CA HIS A 4 -2.14 22.46 12.89
C HIS A 4 -1.07 22.34 11.78
N GLY A 5 -1.21 21.40 10.84
CA GLY A 5 -0.22 21.19 9.77
C GLY A 5 1.16 20.71 10.25
N GLN A 6 1.32 20.36 11.53
CA GLN A 6 2.61 20.00 12.12
C GLN A 6 2.98 18.52 11.98
N ILE A 7 2.04 17.67 11.52
CA ILE A 7 2.27 16.23 11.37
C ILE A 7 3.36 15.93 10.34
N VAL A 8 3.32 16.56 9.17
CA VAL A 8 4.31 16.31 8.11
C VAL A 8 5.72 16.70 8.57
N PRO A 9 5.95 17.90 9.14
CA PRO A 9 7.26 18.25 9.72
C PRO A 9 7.73 17.27 10.81
N MET A 10 6.84 16.83 11.69
CA MET A 10 7.18 15.89 12.77
C MET A 10 7.60 14.53 12.22
N ILE A 11 6.79 13.96 11.31
CA ILE A 11 7.10 12.68 10.65
C ILE A 11 8.41 12.79 9.88
N LYS A 12 8.63 13.88 9.16
CA LYS A 12 9.88 14.13 8.42
C LYS A 12 11.09 14.16 9.34
N ALA A 13 11.02 14.85 10.47
CA ALA A 13 12.11 14.92 11.44
C ALA A 13 12.44 13.53 12.02
N LEU A 14 11.42 12.77 12.41
CA LEU A 14 11.60 11.42 12.92
C LEU A 14 12.13 10.46 11.84
N ALA A 15 11.63 10.56 10.61
CA ALA A 15 12.10 9.77 9.47
C ALA A 15 13.56 10.07 9.13
N THR A 16 13.98 11.34 9.24
CA THR A 16 15.38 11.76 9.07
C THR A 16 16.28 11.15 10.15
N TRP A 17 15.82 11.17 11.40
CA TRP A 17 16.55 10.53 12.50
C TRP A 17 16.67 9.02 12.27
N GLU A 18 15.58 8.36 11.89
CA GLU A 18 15.55 6.91 11.67
C GLU A 18 16.45 6.49 10.50
N ILE A 19 16.32 7.14 9.34
CA ILE A 19 17.13 6.80 8.16
C ILE A 19 18.63 7.03 8.39
N SER A 20 19.00 8.00 9.25
CA SER A 20 20.40 8.25 9.61
C SER A 20 21.07 7.10 10.37
N LYS A 21 20.27 6.19 10.94
CA LYS A 21 20.73 5.00 11.68
C LYS A 21 20.69 3.73 10.83
N VAL A 22 20.10 3.77 9.64
CA VAL A 22 19.98 2.62 8.77
C VAL A 22 21.26 2.45 7.95
N THR A 23 21.85 1.25 7.99
CA THR A 23 23.03 0.90 7.20
C THR A 23 22.68 0.12 5.93
N ASP A 24 21.64 -0.72 5.98
CA ASP A 24 21.15 -1.47 4.82
C ASP A 24 19.91 -0.82 4.23
N ALA A 25 20.02 -0.37 2.98
CA ALA A 25 18.94 0.28 2.27
C ALA A 25 17.68 -0.59 2.10
N ASN A 26 17.84 -1.92 2.15
CA ASN A 26 16.72 -2.86 2.10
C ASN A 26 15.92 -2.91 3.40
N THR A 27 16.40 -2.34 4.51
CA THR A 27 15.71 -2.39 5.82
C THR A 27 14.95 -1.11 6.15
N ILE A 28 15.10 -0.07 5.32
CA ILE A 28 14.53 1.26 5.54
C ILE A 28 13.01 1.17 5.71
N PHE A 29 12.52 1.62 6.88
CA PHE A 29 11.10 1.67 7.26
C PHE A 29 10.33 0.32 7.16
N ARG A 30 11.03 -0.82 7.11
CA ARG A 30 10.42 -2.16 7.12
C ARG A 30 10.00 -2.64 8.52
N GLY A 31 10.50 -2.02 9.59
CA GLY A 31 10.19 -2.37 10.97
C GLY A 31 8.92 -1.68 11.51
N ASN A 32 8.44 -2.14 12.68
CA ASN A 32 7.41 -1.46 13.46
C ASN A 32 8.01 -0.31 14.28
N THR A 33 8.48 0.73 13.59
CA THR A 33 9.05 1.93 14.22
C THR A 33 7.98 2.98 14.47
N LEU A 34 8.32 3.98 15.31
CA LEU A 34 7.43 5.12 15.58
C LEU A 34 7.04 5.85 14.28
N VAL A 35 8.01 6.12 13.39
CA VAL A 35 7.75 6.73 12.08
C VAL A 35 6.73 5.90 11.31
N SER A 36 6.95 4.59 11.29
CA SER A 36 6.13 3.69 10.52
C SER A 36 4.68 3.63 11.05
N LYS A 37 4.50 3.63 12.37
CA LYS A 37 3.16 3.67 13.01
C LYS A 37 2.46 5.01 12.81
N MET A 38 3.20 6.11 12.85
CA MET A 38 2.63 7.44 12.56
C MET A 38 2.17 7.53 11.11
N MET A 39 2.96 7.00 10.16
CA MET A 39 2.57 6.92 8.76
C MET A 39 1.31 6.06 8.58
N ASP A 40 1.24 4.88 9.21
CA ASP A 40 0.08 4.00 9.16
C ASP A 40 -1.20 4.74 9.60
N GLU A 41 -1.16 5.43 10.75
CA GLU A 41 -2.31 6.18 11.25
C GLU A 41 -2.69 7.37 10.37
N VAL A 42 -1.72 8.11 9.83
CA VAL A 42 -2.04 9.24 8.94
C VAL A 42 -2.62 8.75 7.62
N MET A 43 -2.08 7.67 7.04
CA MET A 43 -2.66 7.05 5.84
C MET A 43 -4.07 6.53 6.11
N ARG A 44 -4.31 5.94 7.29
CA ARG A 44 -5.66 5.50 7.67
C ARG A 44 -6.63 6.68 7.81
N LEU A 45 -6.23 7.74 8.52
CA LEU A 45 -7.12 8.89 8.78
C LEU A 45 -7.39 9.74 7.53
N ALA A 46 -6.37 10.02 6.72
CA ALA A 46 -6.49 10.88 5.55
C ALA A 46 -6.85 10.11 4.27
N GLY A 47 -6.52 8.82 4.23
CA GLY A 47 -6.66 7.98 3.05
C GLY A 47 -7.94 7.16 3.01
N LEU A 48 -8.73 7.07 4.09
CA LEU A 48 -9.89 6.17 4.12
C LEU A 48 -10.88 6.42 2.97
N HIS A 49 -11.22 7.68 2.71
CA HIS A 49 -12.12 8.04 1.60
C HIS A 49 -11.51 7.65 0.24
N TYR A 50 -10.24 8.01 0.02
CA TYR A 50 -9.50 7.63 -1.18
C TYR A 50 -9.43 6.10 -1.38
N LEU A 51 -9.22 5.35 -0.31
CA LEU A 51 -9.19 3.89 -0.31
C LEU A 51 -10.55 3.32 -0.73
N HIS A 52 -11.64 3.89 -0.23
CA HIS A 52 -13.00 3.47 -0.58
C HIS A 52 -13.28 3.73 -2.06
N GLU A 53 -13.04 4.93 -2.55
CA GLU A 53 -13.27 5.26 -3.97
C GLU A 53 -12.42 4.40 -4.90
N THR A 54 -11.20 4.04 -4.48
CA THR A 54 -10.27 3.23 -5.28
C THR A 54 -10.63 1.75 -5.27
N LEU A 55 -10.84 1.15 -4.09
CA LEU A 55 -10.93 -0.31 -3.96
C LEU A 55 -12.36 -0.85 -3.92
N ARG A 56 -13.31 -0.10 -3.36
CA ARG A 56 -14.68 -0.61 -3.12
C ARG A 56 -15.33 -1.15 -4.41
N PRO A 57 -15.34 -0.42 -5.55
CA PRO A 57 -16.01 -0.92 -6.76
C PRO A 57 -15.41 -2.24 -7.26
N ALA A 58 -14.07 -2.35 -7.26
CA ALA A 58 -13.39 -3.56 -7.70
C ALA A 58 -13.64 -4.74 -6.75
N LEU A 59 -13.60 -4.50 -5.44
CA LEU A 59 -13.84 -5.54 -4.43
C LEU A 59 -15.30 -6.01 -4.43
N GLU A 60 -16.27 -5.11 -4.58
CA GLU A 60 -17.70 -5.48 -4.69
C GLU A 60 -17.95 -6.42 -5.87
N GLN A 61 -17.31 -6.19 -7.02
CA GLN A 61 -17.38 -7.11 -8.15
C GLN A 61 -16.79 -8.49 -7.81
N VAL A 62 -15.65 -8.55 -7.13
CA VAL A 62 -15.06 -9.82 -6.67
C VAL A 62 -16.03 -10.57 -5.73
N PHE A 63 -16.67 -9.86 -4.80
CA PHE A 63 -17.62 -10.45 -3.85
C PHE A 63 -18.94 -10.89 -4.47
N LEU A 64 -19.34 -10.24 -5.56
CA LEU A 64 -20.53 -10.60 -6.34
C LEU A 64 -20.26 -11.81 -7.24
N GLU A 65 -19.17 -11.76 -8.03
CA GLU A 65 -18.82 -12.79 -9.01
C GLU A 65 -18.37 -14.11 -8.34
N ARG A 66 -17.62 -14.04 -7.23
CA ARG A 66 -17.13 -15.19 -6.45
C ARG A 66 -16.49 -16.33 -7.26
N LYS A 67 -15.88 -16.00 -8.39
CA LYS A 67 -15.14 -16.96 -9.22
C LYS A 67 -14.06 -17.71 -8.42
N PRO A 68 -13.89 -19.03 -8.63
CA PRO A 68 -12.84 -19.80 -7.98
C PRO A 68 -11.46 -19.33 -8.45
N CYS A 69 -10.55 -19.13 -7.50
CA CYS A 69 -9.18 -18.63 -7.75
C CYS A 69 -8.11 -19.51 -7.09
N GLU A 70 -8.46 -20.74 -6.69
CA GLU A 70 -7.51 -21.67 -6.05
C GLU A 70 -6.59 -22.28 -7.11
N ILE A 71 -5.29 -22.09 -6.95
CA ILE A 71 -4.26 -22.50 -7.90
C ILE A 71 -3.28 -23.53 -7.31
N ASP A 72 -3.42 -23.86 -6.02
CA ASP A 72 -2.58 -24.85 -5.35
C ASP A 72 -2.92 -26.27 -5.86
N PRO A 73 -1.96 -26.98 -6.51
CA PRO A 73 -2.16 -28.34 -7.00
C PRO A 73 -2.46 -29.38 -5.90
N THR A 74 -2.14 -29.06 -4.64
CA THR A 74 -2.48 -29.92 -3.50
C THR A 74 -3.96 -29.81 -3.09
N ARG A 75 -4.62 -28.69 -3.43
CA ARG A 75 -6.02 -28.41 -3.12
C ARG A 75 -6.95 -28.68 -4.30
N VAL A 76 -6.48 -28.44 -5.53
CA VAL A 76 -7.21 -28.72 -6.77
C VAL A 76 -6.40 -29.70 -7.61
N LYS A 77 -6.96 -30.87 -7.90
CA LYS A 77 -6.25 -31.94 -8.62
C LYS A 77 -6.32 -31.82 -10.13
N ASP A 78 -7.34 -31.16 -10.66
CA ASP A 78 -7.58 -31.05 -12.10
C ASP A 78 -6.78 -29.88 -12.69
N PRO A 79 -5.78 -30.13 -13.56
CA PRO A 79 -4.97 -29.06 -14.18
C PRO A 79 -5.79 -28.07 -15.02
N ALA A 80 -6.88 -28.51 -15.65
CA ALA A 80 -7.73 -27.63 -16.44
C ALA A 80 -8.50 -26.65 -15.55
N VAL A 81 -8.93 -27.10 -14.37
CA VAL A 81 -9.54 -26.23 -13.35
C VAL A 81 -8.51 -25.26 -12.77
N ILE A 82 -7.29 -25.69 -12.50
CA ILE A 82 -6.20 -24.80 -12.04
C ILE A 82 -5.95 -23.70 -13.08
N GLN A 83 -5.89 -24.04 -14.37
CA GLN A 83 -5.70 -23.07 -15.44
C GLN A 83 -6.84 -22.04 -15.49
N THR A 84 -8.08 -22.50 -15.38
CA THR A 84 -9.27 -21.63 -15.33
C THR A 84 -9.23 -20.71 -14.09
N ASN A 85 -8.88 -21.25 -12.92
CA ASN A 85 -8.77 -20.49 -11.67
C ASN A 85 -7.65 -19.46 -11.72
N MET A 86 -6.54 -19.76 -12.41
CA MET A 86 -5.44 -18.82 -12.64
C MET A 86 -5.89 -17.64 -13.50
N GLU A 87 -6.71 -17.88 -14.52
CA GLU A 87 -7.30 -16.83 -15.36
C GLU A 87 -8.26 -15.94 -14.55
N ASN A 88 -9.11 -16.54 -13.73
CA ASN A 88 -9.98 -15.79 -12.80
C ASN A 88 -9.17 -14.92 -11.84
N LEU A 89 -8.11 -15.48 -11.24
CA LEU A 89 -7.23 -14.76 -10.32
C LEU A 89 -6.54 -13.59 -11.02
N LYS A 90 -6.02 -13.79 -12.23
CA LYS A 90 -5.38 -12.74 -13.02
C LYS A 90 -6.36 -11.61 -13.36
N ASP A 91 -7.58 -11.94 -13.76
CA ASP A 91 -8.62 -10.95 -14.05
C ASP A 91 -8.90 -10.06 -12.83
N TYR A 92 -9.14 -10.67 -11.65
CA TYR A 92 -9.36 -9.89 -10.42
C TYR A 92 -8.16 -9.05 -10.01
N VAL A 93 -6.94 -9.61 -10.03
CA VAL A 93 -5.72 -8.89 -9.69
C VAL A 93 -5.52 -7.71 -10.65
N GLN A 94 -5.74 -7.90 -11.95
CA GLN A 94 -5.61 -6.85 -12.94
C GLN A 94 -6.62 -5.73 -12.72
N ARG A 95 -7.89 -6.04 -12.43
CA ARG A 95 -8.91 -5.03 -12.13
C ARG A 95 -8.55 -4.19 -10.91
N ILE A 96 -8.14 -4.83 -9.81
CA ILE A 96 -7.74 -4.13 -8.59
C ILE A 96 -6.48 -3.29 -8.84
N PHE A 97 -5.49 -3.84 -9.53
CA PHE A 97 -4.26 -3.13 -9.85
C PHE A 97 -4.50 -1.93 -10.76
N GLN A 98 -5.39 -2.06 -11.74
CA GLN A 98 -5.81 -0.97 -12.61
C GLN A 98 -6.54 0.13 -11.82
N ALA A 99 -7.41 -0.23 -10.88
CA ALA A 99 -8.07 0.72 -10.01
C ALA A 99 -7.05 1.55 -9.20
N ILE A 100 -6.06 0.88 -8.59
CA ILE A 100 -4.99 1.54 -7.81
C ILE A 100 -4.11 2.44 -8.68
N THR A 101 -3.71 1.98 -9.87
CA THR A 101 -2.77 2.72 -10.72
C THR A 101 -3.43 3.91 -11.42
N SER A 102 -4.73 3.83 -11.71
CA SER A 102 -5.50 4.95 -12.28
C SER A 102 -5.97 5.96 -11.24
N SER A 103 -5.95 5.63 -9.94
CA SER A 103 -6.39 6.51 -8.86
C SER A 103 -5.33 7.51 -8.39
N ALA A 104 -4.10 7.47 -8.92
CA ALA A 104 -2.96 8.25 -8.42
C ALA A 104 -3.22 9.76 -8.26
N LEU A 105 -4.02 10.37 -9.16
CA LEU A 105 -4.38 11.80 -9.10
C LEU A 105 -5.36 12.15 -7.96
N HIS A 106 -6.09 11.17 -7.44
CA HIS A 106 -7.02 11.33 -6.33
C HIS A 106 -6.37 11.07 -4.96
N CYS A 107 -5.08 10.73 -4.94
CA CYS A 107 -4.35 10.50 -3.70
C CYS A 107 -4.32 11.79 -2.84
N PRO A 108 -4.69 11.72 -1.55
CA PRO A 108 -4.75 12.88 -0.68
C PRO A 108 -3.42 13.64 -0.63
N THR A 109 -3.48 14.98 -0.73
CA THR A 109 -2.28 15.84 -0.76
C THR A 109 -1.35 15.58 0.45
N LEU A 110 -1.92 15.30 1.62
CA LEU A 110 -1.16 14.98 2.82
C LEU A 110 -0.30 13.71 2.64
N MET A 111 -0.87 12.65 2.04
CA MET A 111 -0.13 11.42 1.74
C MET A 111 0.94 11.67 0.68
N CYS A 112 0.61 12.41 -0.38
CA CYS A 112 1.56 12.80 -1.42
C CYS A 112 2.78 13.56 -0.85
N GLN A 113 2.55 14.49 0.09
CA GLN A 113 3.62 15.23 0.77
C GLN A 113 4.52 14.30 1.60
N MET A 114 3.93 13.39 2.38
CA MET A 114 4.71 12.42 3.16
C MET A 114 5.54 11.49 2.26
N PHE A 115 4.96 10.97 1.18
CA PHE A 115 5.69 10.12 0.24
C PHE A 115 6.78 10.88 -0.50
N HIS A 116 6.55 12.15 -0.83
CA HIS A 116 7.57 13.02 -1.40
C HIS A 116 8.75 13.19 -0.43
N ASP A 117 8.49 13.54 0.83
CA ASP A 117 9.54 13.72 1.85
C ASP A 117 10.34 12.43 2.08
N LEU A 118 9.67 11.27 2.18
CA LEU A 118 10.34 9.97 2.31
C LEU A 118 11.21 9.64 1.09
N ARG A 119 10.71 9.91 -0.12
CA ARG A 119 11.48 9.71 -1.35
C ARG A 119 12.72 10.60 -1.40
N GLN A 120 12.61 11.87 -0.97
CA GLN A 120 13.74 12.78 -0.92
C GLN A 120 14.79 12.31 0.10
N LEU A 121 14.36 11.92 1.29
CA LEU A 121 15.25 11.36 2.32
C LEU A 121 15.97 10.10 1.82
N ALA A 122 15.24 9.17 1.23
CA ALA A 122 15.83 7.97 0.62
C ALA A 122 16.87 8.33 -0.45
N THR A 123 16.58 9.32 -1.28
CA THR A 123 17.48 9.78 -2.35
C THR A 123 18.74 10.46 -1.79
N SER A 124 18.63 11.20 -0.69
CA SER A 124 19.77 11.89 -0.08
C SER A 124 20.70 10.96 0.69
N TYR A 125 20.15 9.97 1.40
CA TYR A 125 20.94 9.02 2.20
C TYR A 125 21.49 7.83 1.39
N PHE A 126 20.81 7.43 0.32
CA PHE A 126 21.21 6.30 -0.54
C PHE A 126 21.23 6.70 -2.02
N PRO A 127 22.10 7.65 -2.43
CA PRO A 127 22.11 8.20 -3.80
C PRO A 127 22.41 7.14 -4.87
N ASP A 128 23.27 6.17 -4.53
CA ASP A 128 23.70 5.11 -5.45
C ASP A 128 22.63 4.03 -5.66
N ASN A 129 21.68 3.89 -4.73
CA ASN A 129 20.61 2.92 -4.83
C ASN A 129 19.31 3.57 -5.32
N ARG A 130 19.15 3.64 -6.64
CA ARG A 130 18.01 4.33 -7.26
C ARG A 130 16.67 3.66 -6.95
N GLU A 131 16.64 2.37 -6.67
CA GLU A 131 15.40 1.63 -6.39
C GLU A 131 14.80 1.97 -5.03
N VAL A 132 15.65 2.29 -4.05
CA VAL A 132 15.26 2.59 -2.67
C VAL A 132 14.27 3.75 -2.58
N ARG A 133 14.40 4.74 -3.47
CA ARG A 133 13.49 5.88 -3.55
C ARG A 133 12.03 5.48 -3.86
N TYR A 134 11.84 4.35 -4.53
CA TYR A 134 10.53 3.81 -4.89
C TYR A 134 10.09 2.72 -3.91
N SER A 135 11.03 1.88 -3.44
CA SER A 135 10.72 0.81 -2.49
C SER A 135 10.23 1.37 -1.15
N VAL A 136 10.74 2.51 -0.70
CA VAL A 136 10.26 3.18 0.53
C VAL A 136 8.81 3.60 0.40
N VAL A 137 8.42 4.21 -0.71
CA VAL A 137 7.03 4.65 -0.95
C VAL A 137 6.12 3.44 -1.11
N SER A 138 6.56 2.45 -1.91
CA SER A 138 5.82 1.21 -2.14
C SER A 138 5.57 0.43 -0.83
N GLY A 139 6.55 0.38 0.05
CA GLY A 139 6.44 -0.26 1.37
C GLY A 139 5.39 0.38 2.30
N PHE A 140 5.06 1.65 2.10
CA PHE A 140 3.94 2.27 2.81
C PHE A 140 2.63 2.09 2.05
N ILE A 141 2.56 2.53 0.79
CA ILE A 141 1.30 2.60 0.07
C ILE A 141 0.74 1.22 -0.28
N PHE A 142 1.57 0.24 -0.65
CA PHE A 142 1.09 -1.11 -0.95
C PHE A 142 1.05 -1.98 0.31
N LEU A 143 2.18 -2.13 1.01
CA LEU A 143 2.28 -3.12 2.10
C LEU A 143 1.50 -2.71 3.36
N ARG A 144 1.35 -1.41 3.63
CA ARG A 144 0.72 -0.90 4.87
C ARG A 144 -0.64 -0.24 4.66
N PHE A 145 -1.06 -0.06 3.41
CA PHE A 145 -2.32 0.61 3.09
C PHE A 145 -3.21 -0.23 2.17
N PHE A 146 -2.84 -0.45 0.90
CA PHE A 146 -3.68 -1.22 -0.03
C PHE A 146 -3.77 -2.72 0.29
N ALA A 147 -2.64 -3.41 0.52
CA ALA A 147 -2.65 -4.85 0.76
C ALA A 147 -3.41 -5.25 2.03
N PRO A 148 -3.24 -4.56 3.18
CA PRO A 148 -4.06 -4.81 4.36
C PRO A 148 -5.55 -4.58 4.10
N ALA A 149 -5.91 -3.59 3.30
CA ALA A 149 -7.30 -3.31 2.93
C ALA A 149 -7.91 -4.38 2.02
N ILE A 150 -7.12 -4.96 1.10
CA ILE A 150 -7.57 -6.06 0.24
C ILE A 150 -7.71 -7.36 1.04
N LEU A 151 -6.78 -7.65 1.96
CA LEU A 151 -6.79 -8.86 2.77
C LEU A 151 -7.83 -8.82 3.90
N GLY A 152 -8.06 -7.63 4.46
CA GLY A 152 -8.98 -7.40 5.58
C GLY A 152 -9.95 -6.25 5.29
N PRO A 153 -10.84 -6.34 4.29
CA PRO A 153 -11.68 -5.23 3.85
C PRO A 153 -12.62 -4.71 4.95
N ARG A 154 -13.04 -5.58 5.88
CA ARG A 154 -13.83 -5.19 7.06
C ARG A 154 -13.10 -4.25 8.03
N LEU A 155 -11.77 -4.35 8.12
CA LEU A 155 -10.95 -3.48 8.99
C LEU A 155 -10.89 -2.03 8.49
N PHE A 156 -11.23 -1.84 7.21
CA PHE A 156 -11.22 -0.57 6.50
C PHE A 156 -12.62 -0.16 6.05
N ASP A 157 -13.67 -0.79 6.57
CA ASP A 157 -15.07 -0.49 6.23
C ASP A 157 -15.39 -0.58 4.73
N LEU A 158 -14.65 -1.40 3.97
CA LEU A 158 -14.84 -1.59 2.52
C LEU A 158 -16.00 -2.53 2.17
N THR A 159 -16.47 -3.31 3.13
CA THR A 159 -17.58 -4.26 2.98
C THR A 159 -18.48 -4.19 4.20
N THR A 160 -19.80 -4.16 3.98
CA THR A 160 -20.82 -4.35 5.03
C THR A 160 -21.07 -5.85 5.27
#